data_AF-A0A7Y4QJR7-F1
#
_entry.id   AF-A0A7Y4QJR7-F1
#
_cell.length_a   1.000
_cell.length_b   1.000
_cell.length_c   1.000
_cell.angle_alpha   90.00
_cell.angle_beta   90.00
_cell.angle_gamma   90.00
#
_symmetry.space_group_name_H-M   'P 1'
#
loop_
_entity.id
_entity.type
_entity.pdbx_description
1 polymer ?
#
loop_
_entity_poly.entity_id
_entity_poly.type
_entity_poly.pdbx_seq_one_letter_code
_entity_poly.pdbx_strand_id
1 'polypeptide(L)'
;MIDLVQLQNDLFGLLMSAPALNTVNILRERTMITKSEIELDAIWQNVRNGRSGNGVLIEEIKAVVNSPNVTGPAQDFACGFVCFQNGDAAFTPESGSGFYAQNLAQMVLDILHRQNIAGVGTLQGVGTAPAKDFDFINATRVTLKIIGSANAQTPRCTPVIITNNAGSVTLTNATTDSSIFYTLDGSTPMDPTLTEIISGEIINPNATLYTAPFAVVSGQRLRAVAQAFGFNACEITNYLVP
;
A
#
# COMPACT_ATOMS: atom_id res chain seq x y z
N MET A 1 -9.61 -0.13 4.03
CA MET A 1 -8.32 -0.42 3.37
C MET A 1 -8.36 0.24 2.01
N ILE A 2 -7.34 1.01 1.65
CA ILE A 2 -7.29 1.69 0.35
C ILE A 2 -6.96 0.65 -0.72
N ASP A 3 -7.78 0.58 -1.76
CA ASP A 3 -7.51 -0.23 -2.94
C ASP A 3 -6.61 0.57 -3.89
N LEU A 4 -5.33 0.20 -3.94
CA LEU A 4 -4.33 0.87 -4.76
C LEU A 4 -4.55 0.64 -6.26
N VAL A 5 -5.17 -0.47 -6.65
CA VAL A 5 -5.47 -0.79 -8.05
C VAL A 5 -6.61 0.08 -8.54
N GLN A 6 -7.67 0.21 -7.73
CA GLN A 6 -8.77 1.11 -8.06
C GLN A 6 -8.29 2.56 -8.15
N LEU A 7 -7.44 2.99 -7.23
CA LEU A 7 -6.83 4.32 -7.26
C LEU A 7 -6.02 4.58 -8.54
N GLN A 8 -5.23 3.60 -8.99
CA GLN A 8 -4.51 3.71 -10.27
C GLN A 8 -5.49 3.81 -11.47
N ASN A 9 -6.64 3.12 -11.42
CA ASN A 9 -7.68 3.21 -12.45
C ASN A 9 -8.37 4.58 -12.47
N ASP A 10 -8.60 5.17 -11.31
CA ASP A 10 -9.20 6.50 -11.19
C ASP A 10 -8.26 7.56 -11.77
N LEU A 11 -6.97 7.49 -11.44
CA LEU A 11 -5.93 8.35 -12.01
C LEU A 11 -5.82 8.19 -13.54
N PHE A 12 -5.91 6.96 -14.03
CA PHE A 12 -5.96 6.68 -15.46
C PHE A 12 -7.18 7.32 -16.12
N GLY A 13 -8.38 7.20 -15.54
CA GLY A 13 -9.60 7.82 -16.05
C GLY A 13 -9.51 9.35 -16.07
N LEU A 14 -8.92 9.96 -15.04
CA LEU A 14 -8.71 11.41 -14.97
C LEU A 14 -7.77 11.90 -16.08
N LEU A 15 -6.64 11.23 -16.31
CA LEU A 15 -5.72 11.61 -17.37
C LEU A 15 -6.30 11.34 -18.77
N MET A 16 -7.04 10.25 -18.94
CA MET A 16 -7.70 9.92 -20.20
C MET A 16 -8.78 10.92 -20.60
N SER A 17 -9.49 11.49 -19.62
CA SER A 17 -10.54 12.49 -19.84
C SER A 17 -10.01 13.92 -19.99
N ALA A 18 -8.73 14.17 -19.70
CA ALA A 18 -8.13 15.49 -19.79
C ALA A 18 -7.96 15.94 -21.27
N PRO A 19 -8.57 17.07 -21.69
CA PRO A 19 -8.45 17.55 -23.07
C PRO A 19 -7.03 17.85 -23.51
N ALA A 20 -6.18 18.29 -22.58
CA ALA A 20 -4.76 18.60 -22.84
C ALA A 20 -3.94 17.37 -23.26
N LEU A 21 -4.35 16.17 -22.86
CA LEU A 21 -3.66 14.91 -23.16
C LEU A 21 -4.36 14.08 -24.24
N ASN A 22 -5.29 14.69 -24.98
CA ASN A 22 -6.12 13.97 -25.95
C ASN A 22 -5.31 13.30 -27.08
N THR A 23 -4.11 13.80 -27.36
CA THR A 23 -3.21 13.30 -28.43
C THR A 23 -2.08 12.43 -27.89
N VAL A 24 -2.08 12.11 -26.60
CA VAL A 24 -0.97 11.43 -25.91
C VAL A 24 -1.43 10.05 -25.47
N ASN A 25 -0.64 9.01 -25.72
CA ASN A 25 -0.98 7.67 -25.27
C ASN A 25 -0.76 7.53 -23.76
N ILE A 26 -1.73 6.95 -23.04
CA ILE A 26 -1.64 6.78 -21.59
C ILE A 26 -1.73 5.30 -21.29
N LEU A 27 -0.78 4.79 -20.49
CA LEU A 27 -0.71 3.41 -20.05
C LEU A 27 -0.62 3.32 -18.53
N ARG A 28 -0.95 2.14 -18.00
CA ARG A 28 -0.81 1.79 -16.58
C ARG A 28 0.25 0.71 -16.46
N GLU A 29 1.17 0.88 -15.52
CA GLU A 29 2.12 -0.17 -15.17
C GLU A 29 1.40 -1.32 -14.48
N ARG A 30 1.73 -2.55 -14.86
CA ARG A 30 1.30 -3.79 -14.20
C ARG A 30 2.53 -4.61 -13.84
N THR A 31 2.74 -4.83 -12.55
CA THR A 31 3.92 -5.54 -12.04
C THR A 31 3.81 -7.04 -12.29
N MET A 32 4.95 -7.71 -12.51
CA MET A 32 5.08 -9.19 -12.65
C MET A 32 4.42 -9.83 -13.89
N ILE A 33 4.11 -9.06 -14.93
CA ILE A 33 3.67 -9.59 -16.22
C ILE A 33 4.60 -9.04 -17.32
N THR A 34 5.18 -9.93 -18.14
CA THR A 34 6.01 -9.60 -19.33
C THR A 34 5.34 -8.63 -20.32
N LYS A 35 4.04 -8.39 -20.13
CA LYS A 35 3.19 -7.55 -20.96
C LYS A 35 3.51 -6.05 -20.84
N SER A 36 4.08 -5.58 -19.73
CA SER A 36 4.33 -4.14 -19.53
C SER A 36 5.42 -3.57 -20.44
N GLU A 37 6.44 -4.37 -20.78
CA GLU A 37 7.49 -3.96 -21.75
C GLU A 37 6.96 -3.92 -23.18
N ILE A 38 6.11 -4.90 -23.54
CA ILE A 38 5.45 -4.97 -24.85
C ILE A 38 4.47 -3.80 -25.03
N GLU A 39 3.73 -3.45 -23.99
CA GLU A 39 2.80 -2.31 -24.01
C GLU A 39 3.55 -0.97 -24.14
N LEU A 40 4.76 -0.86 -23.57
CA LEU A 40 5.64 0.31 -23.71
C LEU A 40 6.11 0.52 -25.15
N ASP A 41 6.44 -0.56 -25.87
CA ASP A 41 6.77 -0.49 -27.30
C ASP A 41 5.54 -0.15 -28.16
N ALA A 42 4.36 -0.62 -27.74
CA ALA A 42 3.09 -0.30 -28.38
C ALA A 42 2.65 1.17 -28.20
N ILE A 43 3.24 1.95 -27.27
CA ILE A 43 2.97 3.40 -27.13
C ILE A 43 3.30 4.13 -28.43
N TRP A 44 4.36 3.71 -29.12
CA TRP A 44 4.83 4.41 -30.33
C TRP A 44 4.04 4.05 -31.57
N GLN A 45 3.49 2.83 -31.60
CA GLN A 45 2.80 2.28 -32.77
C GLN A 45 1.32 2.66 -32.83
N ASN A 46 0.71 2.91 -31.67
CA ASN A 46 -0.71 3.27 -31.60
C ASN A 46 -0.90 4.78 -31.78
N VAL A 47 -1.80 5.16 -32.69
CA VAL A 47 -2.15 6.55 -32.95
C VAL A 47 -3.38 6.91 -32.13
N ARG A 48 -3.29 7.97 -31.31
CA ARG A 48 -4.44 8.50 -30.56
C ARG A 48 -4.84 9.84 -31.15
N ASN A 49 -6.08 9.92 -31.63
CA ASN A 49 -6.63 11.12 -32.29
C ASN A 49 -5.73 11.68 -33.39
N GLY A 50 -5.21 10.78 -34.23
CA GLY A 50 -4.37 11.12 -35.37
C GLY A 50 -2.93 11.49 -35.03
N ARG A 51 -2.50 11.42 -33.76
CA ARG A 51 -1.13 11.74 -33.34
C ARG A 51 -0.45 10.63 -32.55
N SER A 52 0.89 10.57 -32.62
CA SER A 52 1.74 9.64 -31.89
C SER A 52 3.03 10.32 -31.40
N GLY A 53 3.97 9.53 -30.86
CA GLY A 53 5.31 10.00 -30.50
C GLY A 53 5.47 10.55 -29.07
N ASN A 54 4.40 10.61 -28.28
CA ASN A 54 4.44 10.92 -26.85
C ASN A 54 3.57 9.96 -26.05
N GLY A 55 3.98 9.67 -24.81
CA GLY A 55 3.25 8.78 -23.92
C GLY A 55 3.37 9.15 -22.44
N VAL A 56 2.42 8.67 -21.64
CA VAL A 56 2.45 8.75 -20.17
C VAL A 56 2.24 7.36 -19.60
N LEU A 57 3.17 6.88 -18.78
CA LEU A 57 3.01 5.66 -17.98
C LEU A 57 2.70 6.05 -16.54
N ILE A 58 1.61 5.51 -16.02
CA ILE A 58 1.25 5.61 -14.60
C ILE A 58 1.93 4.46 -13.88
N GLU A 59 2.90 4.77 -13.04
CA GLU A 59 3.64 3.79 -12.25
C GLU A 59 2.75 3.20 -11.15
N GLU A 60 3.18 2.09 -10.58
CA GLU A 60 2.55 1.52 -9.39
C GLU A 60 2.59 2.53 -8.22
N ILE A 61 1.50 2.58 -7.45
CA ILE A 61 1.39 3.45 -6.28
C ILE A 61 2.20 2.83 -5.13
N LYS A 62 3.17 3.58 -4.62
CA LYS A 62 4.10 3.09 -3.58
C LYS A 62 3.79 3.74 -2.25
N ALA A 63 3.81 2.95 -1.18
CA ALA A 63 3.82 3.49 0.17
C ALA A 63 5.22 4.03 0.51
N VAL A 64 5.30 5.30 0.89
CA VAL A 64 6.51 6.00 1.31
C VAL A 64 6.44 6.23 2.80
N VAL A 65 7.45 5.74 3.52
CA VAL A 65 7.56 5.94 4.97
C VAL A 65 8.32 7.25 5.21
N ASN A 66 7.62 8.26 5.70
CA ASN A 66 8.17 9.60 5.92
C ASN A 66 9.10 9.70 7.13
N SER A 67 9.00 8.75 8.06
CA SER A 67 9.78 8.74 9.30
C SER A 67 10.21 7.31 9.60
N PRO A 68 11.41 6.89 9.17
CA PRO A 68 11.93 5.60 9.58
C PRO A 68 12.11 5.59 11.11
N ASN A 69 11.83 4.44 11.73
CA ASN A 69 12.04 4.19 13.17
C ASN A 69 11.04 4.84 14.16
N VAL A 70 9.89 5.34 13.70
CA VAL A 70 8.79 5.71 14.61
C VAL A 70 7.79 4.56 14.77
N THR A 71 7.12 4.48 15.92
CA THR A 71 6.15 3.43 16.19
C THR A 71 4.93 3.56 15.28
N GLY A 72 4.84 2.60 14.36
CA GLY A 72 3.85 2.54 13.29
C GLY A 72 4.19 3.52 12.15
N PRO A 73 4.08 3.10 10.89
CA PRO A 73 4.55 3.92 9.79
C PRO A 73 3.50 5.00 9.48
N ALA A 74 3.88 6.28 9.62
CA ALA A 74 3.21 7.33 8.86
C ALA A 74 3.57 7.08 7.38
N GLN A 75 2.63 6.47 6.65
CA GLN A 75 2.80 6.14 5.24
C GLN A 75 2.08 7.18 4.41
N ASP A 76 2.82 7.86 3.56
CA ASP A 76 2.22 8.57 2.43
C ASP A 76 2.16 7.61 1.25
N PHE A 77 1.21 7.84 0.34
CA PHE A 77 1.21 7.15 -0.95
C PHE A 77 1.80 8.08 -2.01
N ALA A 78 2.81 7.58 -2.73
CA ALA A 78 3.41 8.26 -3.86
C ALA A 78 2.91 7.63 -5.16
N CYS A 79 2.44 8.49 -6.06
CA CYS A 79 2.03 8.17 -7.41
C CYS A 79 3.10 8.70 -8.37
N GLY A 80 3.72 7.81 -9.14
CA GLY A 80 4.69 8.15 -10.17
C GLY A 80 4.06 8.19 -11.55
N PHE A 81 4.47 9.15 -12.38
CA PHE A 81 4.03 9.26 -13.77
C PHE A 81 5.25 9.51 -14.65
N VAL A 82 5.54 8.64 -15.59
CA VAL A 82 6.65 8.81 -16.52
C VAL A 82 6.11 9.31 -17.85
N CYS A 83 6.52 10.53 -18.23
CA CYS A 83 6.18 11.14 -19.50
C CYS A 83 7.32 10.88 -20.49
N PHE A 84 7.03 10.17 -21.58
CA PHE A 84 7.98 9.84 -22.63
C PHE A 84 7.79 10.71 -23.86
N GLN A 85 8.91 11.00 -24.51
CA GLN A 85 8.97 11.67 -25.79
C GLN A 85 9.95 10.93 -26.70
N ASN A 86 9.44 10.37 -27.79
CA ASN A 86 10.27 9.80 -28.84
C ASN A 86 10.63 10.90 -29.84
N GLY A 87 11.89 11.37 -29.81
CA GLY A 87 12.38 12.58 -30.46
C GLY A 87 11.79 12.84 -31.85
N ASP A 88 12.06 11.97 -32.81
CA ASP A 88 11.66 12.20 -34.21
C ASP A 88 10.16 11.97 -34.43
N ALA A 89 9.57 10.98 -33.77
CA ALA A 89 8.15 10.66 -33.89
C ALA A 89 7.25 11.74 -33.25
N ALA A 90 7.69 12.36 -32.16
CA ALA A 90 6.95 13.40 -31.44
C ALA A 90 6.78 14.68 -32.26
N PHE A 91 7.74 15.00 -33.13
CA PHE A 91 7.79 16.24 -33.90
C PHE A 91 7.60 16.05 -35.41
N THR A 92 7.17 14.86 -35.83
CA THR A 92 6.82 14.64 -37.24
C THR A 92 5.66 15.56 -37.62
N PRO A 93 5.75 16.33 -38.71
CA PRO A 93 4.64 17.16 -39.18
C PRO A 93 3.37 16.32 -39.39
N GLU A 94 2.21 16.86 -39.02
CA GLU A 94 0.88 16.26 -39.20
C GLU A 94 0.55 15.04 -38.33
N SER A 95 1.54 14.22 -37.92
CA SER A 95 1.35 13.00 -37.11
C SER A 95 1.97 13.08 -35.70
N GLY A 96 2.87 14.02 -35.46
CA GLY A 96 3.52 14.22 -34.17
C GLY A 96 2.63 14.97 -33.18
N SER A 97 2.65 14.55 -31.93
CA SER A 97 1.93 15.23 -30.84
C SER A 97 2.52 16.60 -30.48
N GLY A 98 3.80 16.86 -30.80
CA GLY A 98 4.43 18.18 -30.75
C GLY A 98 4.84 18.66 -29.36
N PHE A 99 4.80 17.78 -28.36
CA PHE A 99 5.17 18.12 -26.99
C PHE A 99 6.54 17.58 -26.61
N TYR A 100 7.28 18.39 -25.84
CA TYR A 100 8.45 17.92 -25.10
C TYR A 100 8.02 17.16 -23.85
N ALA A 101 8.83 16.19 -23.40
CA ALA A 101 8.56 15.40 -22.19
C ALA A 101 8.34 16.26 -20.93
N GLN A 102 9.06 17.39 -20.84
CA GLN A 102 8.92 18.34 -19.72
C GLN A 102 7.57 19.08 -19.76
N ASN A 103 7.09 19.43 -20.94
CA ASN A 103 5.79 20.09 -21.10
C ASN A 103 4.66 19.11 -20.74
N LEU A 104 4.79 17.84 -21.14
CA LEU A 104 3.86 16.79 -20.73
C LEU A 104 3.87 16.58 -19.22
N ALA A 105 5.05 16.54 -18.62
CA ALA A 105 5.21 16.43 -17.18
C ALA A 105 4.51 17.58 -16.44
N GLN A 106 4.63 18.82 -16.93
CA GLN A 106 3.92 19.97 -16.37
C GLN A 106 2.40 19.84 -16.55
N MET A 107 1.92 19.41 -17.71
CA MET A 107 0.48 19.19 -17.94
C MET A 107 -0.09 18.14 -17.00
N VAL A 108 0.60 17.01 -16.82
CA VAL A 108 0.20 15.95 -15.89
C VAL A 108 0.16 16.49 -14.46
N LEU A 109 1.16 17.29 -14.08
CA LEU A 109 1.20 17.94 -12.77
C LEU A 109 -0.01 18.87 -12.60
N ASP A 110 -0.31 19.73 -13.56
CA ASP A 110 -1.42 20.69 -13.47
C ASP A 110 -2.79 20.00 -13.42
N ILE A 111 -2.98 18.90 -14.15
CA ILE A 111 -4.24 18.14 -14.17
C ILE A 111 -4.49 17.46 -12.82
N LEU A 112 -3.45 16.88 -12.23
CA LEU A 112 -3.59 16.04 -11.03
C LEU A 112 -3.33 16.80 -9.73
N HIS A 113 -2.64 17.93 -9.77
CA HIS A 113 -2.34 18.71 -8.58
C HIS A 113 -3.62 19.24 -7.94
N ARG A 114 -3.75 19.03 -6.63
CA ARG A 114 -4.92 19.36 -5.79
C ARG A 114 -6.19 18.58 -6.15
N GLN A 115 -6.11 17.57 -7.01
CA GLN A 115 -7.25 16.72 -7.25
C GLN A 115 -7.56 15.91 -5.98
N ASN A 116 -8.81 15.98 -5.55
CA ASN A 116 -9.28 15.28 -4.36
C ASN A 116 -9.97 13.99 -4.76
N ILE A 117 -9.43 12.86 -4.30
CA ILE A 117 -10.02 11.54 -4.52
C ILE A 117 -10.77 11.18 -3.24
N ALA A 118 -12.10 11.12 -3.33
CA ALA A 118 -12.97 10.88 -2.19
C ALA A 118 -12.57 9.59 -1.45
N GLY A 119 -12.38 9.69 -0.13
CA GLY A 119 -11.97 8.55 0.70
C GLY A 119 -10.48 8.20 0.65
N VAL A 120 -9.68 8.87 -0.20
CA VAL A 120 -8.23 8.60 -0.33
C VAL A 120 -7.40 9.82 0.05
N GLY A 121 -7.73 11.02 -0.43
CA GLY A 121 -7.02 12.25 -0.09
C GLY A 121 -6.77 13.17 -1.27
N THR A 122 -6.00 14.24 -1.04
CA THR A 122 -5.68 15.24 -2.06
C THR A 122 -4.29 15.02 -2.63
N LEU A 123 -4.15 14.96 -3.94
CA LEU A 123 -2.86 14.85 -4.61
C LEU A 123 -2.08 16.17 -4.52
N GLN A 124 -0.81 16.10 -4.14
CA GLN A 124 0.11 17.22 -4.10
C GLN A 124 1.38 16.89 -4.88
N GLY A 125 1.86 17.85 -5.68
CA GLY A 125 3.09 17.70 -6.42
C GLY A 125 4.28 17.62 -5.47
N VAL A 126 5.15 16.63 -5.66
CA VAL A 126 6.45 16.55 -4.97
C VAL A 126 7.53 17.16 -5.85
N GLY A 127 7.50 16.86 -7.14
CA GLY A 127 8.41 17.44 -8.12
C GLY A 127 8.48 16.64 -9.42
N THR A 128 9.35 17.09 -10.30
CA THR A 128 9.66 16.45 -11.58
C THR A 128 11.15 16.18 -11.70
N ALA A 129 11.54 15.02 -12.20
CA ALA A 129 12.94 14.66 -12.40
C ALA A 129 13.12 13.87 -13.71
N PRO A 130 14.31 13.89 -14.35
CA PRO A 130 14.60 13.01 -15.47
C PRO A 130 14.45 11.54 -15.07
N ALA A 131 13.73 10.75 -15.87
CA ALA A 131 13.56 9.32 -15.63
C ALA A 131 14.74 8.55 -16.25
N LYS A 132 15.84 8.46 -15.48
CA LYS A 132 17.09 7.83 -15.92
C LYS A 132 16.98 6.33 -16.18
N ASP A 133 15.89 5.70 -15.75
CA ASP A 133 15.64 4.28 -15.98
C ASP A 133 15.32 3.99 -17.47
N PHE A 134 15.13 5.04 -18.30
CA PHE A 134 14.82 4.96 -19.73
C PHE A 134 15.93 5.61 -20.58
N ASP A 135 17.11 4.98 -20.63
CA ASP A 135 18.35 5.53 -21.22
C ASP A 135 18.27 5.90 -22.72
N PHE A 136 17.29 5.37 -23.46
CA PHE A 136 17.20 5.56 -24.92
C PHE A 136 16.12 6.57 -25.37
N ILE A 137 15.36 7.16 -24.43
CA ILE A 137 14.21 8.01 -24.73
C ILE A 137 14.21 9.23 -23.79
N ASN A 138 13.79 10.39 -24.29
CA ASN A 138 13.59 11.56 -23.43
C ASN A 138 12.41 11.31 -22.50
N ALA A 139 12.69 11.06 -21.22
CA ALA A 139 11.67 10.74 -20.23
C ALA A 139 11.78 11.64 -18.98
N THR A 140 10.63 12.14 -18.52
CA THR A 140 10.52 12.95 -17.29
C THR A 140 9.50 12.30 -16.36
N ARG A 141 9.90 12.01 -15.12
CA ARG A 141 9.05 11.46 -14.07
C ARG A 141 8.44 12.61 -13.25
N VAL A 142 7.13 12.61 -13.11
CA VAL A 142 6.37 13.44 -12.17
C VAL A 142 6.03 12.59 -10.96
N THR A 143 6.25 13.12 -9.76
CA THR A 143 5.86 12.45 -8.52
C THR A 143 4.82 13.30 -7.80
N LEU A 144 3.67 12.70 -7.52
CA LEU A 144 2.65 13.28 -6.63
C LEU A 144 2.54 12.44 -5.37
N LYS A 145 2.30 13.09 -4.23
CA LYS A 145 1.97 12.45 -2.95
C LYS A 145 0.50 12.68 -2.63
N ILE A 146 -0.15 11.71 -2.01
CA ILE A 146 -1.51 11.87 -1.52
C ILE A 146 -1.46 12.37 -0.08
N ILE A 147 -1.99 13.58 0.14
CA ILE A 147 -2.12 14.20 1.45
C ILE A 147 -3.61 14.26 1.80
N GLY A 148 -4.01 13.37 2.70
CA GLY A 148 -5.38 13.30 3.19
C GLY A 148 -5.71 11.91 3.71
N SER A 149 -6.40 11.84 4.85
CA SER A 149 -7.03 10.68 5.50
C SER A 149 -6.23 9.40 5.86
N ALA A 150 -5.00 9.17 5.41
CA ALA A 150 -4.28 7.92 5.73
C ALA A 150 -3.03 8.08 6.63
N ASN A 151 -3.06 9.02 7.58
CA ASN A 151 -2.33 8.80 8.85
C ASN A 151 -3.11 7.85 9.79
N ALA A 152 -4.20 7.24 9.31
CA ALA A 152 -4.89 6.18 10.03
C ALA A 152 -3.99 4.94 10.07
N GLN A 153 -3.05 4.93 11.03
CA GLN A 153 -2.43 3.68 11.45
C GLN A 153 -3.55 2.69 11.74
N THR A 154 -3.43 1.46 11.23
CA THR A 154 -4.31 0.37 11.62
C THR A 154 -4.34 0.36 13.15
N PRO A 155 -5.51 0.59 13.78
CA PRO A 155 -5.60 0.69 15.22
C PRO A 155 -5.07 -0.60 15.84
N ARG A 156 -4.38 -0.51 16.97
CA ARG A 156 -3.90 -1.68 17.69
C ARG A 156 -4.95 -2.12 18.69
N CYS A 157 -5.17 -3.42 18.82
CA CYS A 157 -5.96 -3.96 19.92
C CYS A 157 -5.37 -3.48 21.26
N THR A 158 -6.23 -3.17 22.23
CA THR A 158 -5.80 -2.86 23.60
C THR A 158 -5.03 -4.05 24.17
N PRO A 159 -4.08 -3.86 25.12
CA PRO A 159 -3.45 -4.97 25.81
C PRO A 159 -4.44 -5.92 26.50
N VAL A 160 -4.08 -7.19 26.65
CA VAL A 160 -4.87 -8.14 27.45
C VAL A 160 -4.67 -7.84 28.93
N ILE A 161 -5.78 -7.70 29.66
CA ILE A 161 -5.75 -7.55 31.11
C ILE A 161 -5.91 -8.94 31.73
N ILE A 162 -4.94 -9.32 32.57
CA ILE A 162 -4.90 -10.60 33.28
C ILE A 162 -5.25 -10.33 34.74
N THR A 163 -6.30 -10.96 35.23
CA THR A 163 -6.69 -10.90 36.66
C THR A 163 -6.64 -12.30 37.25
N ASN A 164 -5.96 -12.46 38.38
CA ASN A 164 -5.89 -13.72 39.13
C ASN A 164 -6.64 -13.56 40.45
N ASN A 165 -7.67 -14.37 40.65
CA ASN A 165 -8.43 -14.43 41.89
C ASN A 165 -8.33 -15.86 42.47
N ALA A 166 -7.50 -16.02 43.50
CA ALA A 166 -7.28 -17.28 44.21
C ALA A 166 -6.95 -18.48 43.30
N GLY A 167 -6.10 -18.27 42.28
CA GLY A 167 -5.68 -19.32 41.34
C GLY A 167 -6.61 -19.49 40.13
N SER A 168 -7.67 -18.69 40.02
CA SER A 168 -8.48 -18.58 38.80
C SER A 168 -8.11 -17.33 38.02
N VAL A 169 -7.70 -17.48 36.76
CA VAL A 169 -7.34 -16.38 35.86
C VAL A 169 -8.50 -16.03 34.94
N THR A 170 -8.78 -14.72 34.85
CA THR A 170 -9.69 -14.13 33.86
C THR A 170 -8.89 -13.23 32.93
N LEU A 171 -9.05 -13.43 31.62
CA LEU A 171 -8.44 -12.62 30.56
C LEU A 171 -9.51 -11.70 29.97
N THR A 172 -9.20 -10.42 29.80
CA THR A 172 -10.14 -9.48 29.19
C THR A 172 -9.44 -8.58 28.18
N ASN A 173 -10.19 -8.12 27.19
CA ASN A 173 -9.75 -7.16 26.20
C ASN A 173 -10.87 -6.16 25.92
N ALA A 174 -10.54 -4.88 25.78
CA ALA A 174 -11.52 -3.84 25.52
C ALA A 174 -11.82 -3.65 24.02
N THR A 175 -11.03 -4.28 23.13
CA THR A 175 -11.27 -4.24 21.68
C THR A 175 -12.46 -5.14 21.35
N THR A 176 -13.48 -4.57 20.72
CA THR A 176 -14.67 -5.30 20.27
C THR A 176 -14.28 -6.43 19.31
N ASP A 177 -14.97 -7.57 19.42
CA ASP A 177 -14.77 -8.77 18.58
C ASP A 177 -13.35 -9.34 18.58
N SER A 178 -12.54 -9.03 19.61
CA SER A 178 -11.20 -9.61 19.72
C SER A 178 -11.23 -11.03 20.27
N SER A 179 -10.45 -11.91 19.65
CA SER A 179 -10.13 -13.24 20.16
C SER A 179 -8.85 -13.17 20.99
N ILE A 180 -8.87 -13.70 22.21
CA ILE A 180 -7.71 -13.78 23.10
C ILE A 180 -7.10 -15.18 23.02
N PHE A 181 -5.84 -15.28 22.68
CA PHE A 181 -5.06 -16.52 22.73
C PHE A 181 -4.09 -16.47 23.90
N TYR A 182 -3.87 -17.60 24.57
CA TYR A 182 -2.94 -17.69 25.70
C TYR A 182 -2.16 -19.00 25.74
N THR A 183 -1.04 -19.00 26.46
CA THR A 183 -0.16 -20.15 26.72
C THR A 183 0.23 -20.17 28.20
N LEU A 184 0.52 -21.34 28.77
CA LEU A 184 0.92 -21.51 30.18
C LEU A 184 2.38 -21.96 30.36
N ASP A 185 3.04 -22.30 29.26
CA ASP A 185 4.42 -22.76 29.18
C ASP A 185 5.41 -21.63 28.82
N GLY A 186 4.91 -20.41 28.60
CA GLY A 186 5.71 -19.27 28.15
C GLY A 186 5.98 -19.22 26.63
N SER A 187 5.41 -20.14 25.84
CA SER A 187 5.46 -20.08 24.36
C SER A 187 4.64 -18.91 23.82
N THR A 188 4.80 -18.57 22.53
CA THR A 188 4.11 -17.42 21.93
C THR A 188 2.60 -17.69 21.79
N PRO A 189 1.72 -16.92 22.42
CA PRO A 189 0.28 -17.12 22.28
C PRO A 189 -0.16 -16.70 20.88
N MET A 190 -0.54 -17.64 20.04
CA MET A 190 -1.04 -17.40 18.69
C MET A 190 -2.22 -18.33 18.39
N ASP A 191 -2.87 -18.15 17.25
CA ASP A 191 -3.97 -19.02 16.85
C ASP A 191 -3.48 -20.48 16.71
N PRO A 192 -4.04 -21.44 17.48
CA PRO A 192 -3.59 -22.83 17.49
C PRO A 192 -3.95 -23.62 16.22
N THR A 193 -4.73 -23.03 15.31
CA THR A 193 -5.07 -23.65 14.02
C THR A 193 -4.06 -23.32 12.92
N LEU A 194 -3.12 -22.40 13.19
CA LEU A 194 -2.10 -22.02 12.21
C LEU A 194 -1.12 -23.16 12.00
N THR A 195 -0.99 -23.57 10.74
CA THR A 195 -0.02 -24.56 10.28
C THR A 195 1.06 -23.92 9.42
N GLU A 196 2.27 -24.49 9.48
CA GLU A 196 3.37 -24.13 8.60
C GLU A 196 3.05 -24.63 7.18
N ILE A 197 3.25 -23.77 6.17
CA ILE A 197 2.75 -24.01 4.82
C ILE A 197 3.45 -25.19 4.15
N ILE A 198 4.72 -25.44 4.47
CA ILE A 198 5.53 -26.47 3.82
C ILE A 198 5.37 -27.83 4.51
N SER A 199 5.52 -27.88 5.84
CA SER A 199 5.45 -29.10 6.64
C SER A 199 4.03 -29.50 7.06
N GLY A 200 3.09 -28.55 7.07
CA GLY A 200 1.74 -28.76 7.59
C GLY A 200 1.65 -28.88 9.11
N GLU A 201 2.75 -28.70 9.84
CA GLU A 201 2.80 -28.80 11.30
C GLU A 201 2.16 -27.57 11.96
N ILE A 202 1.47 -27.76 13.09
CA ILE A 202 0.89 -26.67 13.87
C ILE A 202 2.02 -25.83 14.48
N ILE A 203 1.99 -24.51 14.27
CA ILE A 203 3.08 -23.60 14.68
C ILE A 203 3.21 -23.54 16.20
N ASN A 204 2.10 -23.48 16.92
CA ASN A 204 2.11 -23.59 18.38
C ASN A 204 0.90 -24.38 18.91
N PRO A 205 1.04 -25.69 19.15
CA PRO A 205 -0.05 -26.51 19.69
C PRO A 205 -0.37 -26.20 21.16
N ASN A 206 0.49 -25.47 21.88
CA ASN A 206 0.30 -25.15 23.30
C ASN A 206 -0.50 -23.86 23.53
N ALA A 207 -0.84 -23.13 22.46
CA ALA A 207 -1.71 -21.98 22.55
C ALA A 207 -3.19 -22.41 22.63
N THR A 208 -4.00 -21.63 23.34
CA THR A 208 -5.42 -21.93 23.54
C THR A 208 -6.25 -20.66 23.37
N LEU A 209 -7.41 -20.79 22.72
CA LEU A 209 -8.41 -19.72 22.64
C LEU A 209 -9.11 -19.57 24.00
N TYR A 210 -9.11 -18.35 24.54
CA TYR A 210 -9.81 -18.05 25.78
C TYR A 210 -11.33 -18.01 25.56
N THR A 211 -12.05 -18.84 26.32
CA THR A 211 -13.53 -18.90 26.28
C THR A 211 -14.17 -18.71 27.66
N ALA A 212 -13.46 -19.01 28.73
CA ALA A 212 -13.90 -18.87 30.12
C ALA A 212 -12.69 -18.80 31.08
N PRO A 213 -12.88 -18.33 32.33
CA PRO A 213 -11.84 -18.38 33.35
C PRO A 213 -11.30 -19.80 33.57
N PHE A 214 -9.99 -19.89 33.83
CA PHE A 214 -9.30 -21.18 34.00
C PHE A 214 -8.40 -21.17 35.23
N ALA A 215 -8.09 -22.35 35.76
CA ALA A 215 -7.22 -22.51 36.91
C ALA A 215 -5.74 -22.43 36.49
N VAL A 216 -4.91 -21.84 37.36
CA VAL A 216 -3.45 -21.76 37.19
C VAL A 216 -2.74 -22.18 38.48
N VAL A 217 -1.50 -22.60 38.34
CA VAL A 217 -0.61 -23.03 39.43
C VAL A 217 0.53 -22.02 39.59
N SER A 218 0.93 -21.76 40.85
CA SER A 218 2.10 -20.91 41.17
C SER A 218 3.33 -21.36 40.37
N GLY A 219 4.06 -20.39 39.82
CA GLY A 219 5.24 -20.62 38.98
C GLY A 219 4.96 -20.83 37.49
N GLN A 220 3.71 -20.94 37.05
CA GLN A 220 3.38 -21.00 35.63
C GLN A 220 3.61 -19.65 34.92
N ARG A 221 4.06 -19.71 33.67
CA ARG A 221 4.28 -18.54 32.80
C ARG A 221 3.12 -18.38 31.84
N LEU A 222 2.18 -17.54 32.21
CA LEU A 222 1.06 -17.18 31.36
C LEU A 222 1.48 -16.11 30.36
N ARG A 223 1.25 -16.33 29.07
CA ARG A 223 1.37 -15.30 28.04
C ARG A 223 0.05 -15.18 27.30
N ALA A 224 -0.39 -13.97 26.96
CA ALA A 224 -1.64 -13.75 26.24
C ALA A 224 -1.51 -12.66 25.18
N VAL A 225 -2.29 -12.79 24.10
CA VAL A 225 -2.44 -11.77 23.05
C VAL A 225 -3.89 -11.74 22.56
N ALA A 226 -4.35 -10.58 22.15
CA ALA A 226 -5.65 -10.36 21.53
C ALA A 226 -5.48 -9.95 20.06
N GLN A 227 -6.34 -10.49 19.20
CA GLN A 227 -6.39 -10.20 17.78
C GLN A 227 -7.83 -9.94 17.36
N ALA A 228 -8.05 -8.92 16.52
CA ALA A 228 -9.36 -8.58 15.96
C ALA A 228 -9.20 -8.24 14.47
N PHE A 229 -10.22 -8.52 13.66
CA PHE A 229 -10.19 -8.19 12.24
C PHE A 229 -10.09 -6.68 12.04
N GLY A 230 -9.16 -6.23 11.19
CA GLY A 230 -8.93 -4.80 10.92
C GLY A 230 -8.10 -4.06 11.98
N PHE A 231 -7.56 -4.77 12.98
CA PHE A 231 -6.66 -4.22 14.00
C PHE A 231 -5.28 -4.89 13.92
N ASN A 232 -4.24 -4.16 14.33
CA ASN A 232 -2.96 -4.76 14.68
C ASN A 232 -3.10 -5.55 15.98
N ALA A 233 -2.43 -6.70 16.09
CA ALA A 233 -2.40 -7.49 17.32
C ALA A 233 -1.92 -6.65 18.53
N CYS A 234 -2.47 -6.90 19.72
CA CYS A 234 -2.01 -6.20 20.91
C CYS A 234 -0.59 -6.65 21.29
N GLU A 235 -0.03 -6.01 22.33
CA GLU A 235 1.20 -6.51 22.94
C GLU A 235 1.02 -7.92 23.53
N ILE A 236 2.08 -8.73 23.54
CA ILE A 236 2.05 -10.02 24.24
C ILE A 236 2.26 -9.74 25.72
N THR A 237 1.18 -9.88 26.50
CA THR A 237 1.21 -9.73 27.96
C THR A 237 1.85 -10.96 28.58
N ASN A 238 2.85 -10.76 29.44
CA ASN A 238 3.49 -11.83 30.20
C ASN A 238 3.12 -11.72 31.68
N TYR A 239 2.70 -12.82 32.29
CA TYR A 239 2.30 -12.89 33.68
C TYR A 239 2.90 -14.15 34.34
N LEU A 240 3.66 -13.96 35.42
CA LEU A 240 4.11 -15.06 36.27
C LEU A 240 3.08 -15.26 37.37
N VAL A 241 2.53 -16.47 37.45
CA VAL A 241 1.56 -16.81 38.50
C VAL A 241 2.28 -16.82 39.85
N PRO A 242 1.84 -16.00 40.83
CA PRO A 242 2.46 -15.92 42.15
C PRO A 242 2.31 -17.23 42.94
#